data_AF-A0A8H5IPX1-F1
#
_entry.id   AF-A0A8H5IPX1-F1
#
_cell.length_a   1.000
_cell.length_b   1.000
_cell.length_c   1.000
_cell.angle_alpha   90.00
_cell.angle_beta   90.00
_cell.angle_gamma   90.00
#
_symmetry.space_group_name_H-M   'P 1'
#
loop_
_entity.id
_entity.type
_entity.pdbx_description
1 polymer ?
#
loop_
_entity_poly.entity_id
_entity_poly.type
_entity_poly.pdbx_seq_one_letter_code
_entity_poly.pdbx_strand_id
1 'polypeptide(L)'
;MLDIISHVPSRLTKALYIPKHDDTTSHFAIYDISKEYSEKVGVHPMGSESYKVELCLLRKPSGYHAGDNARFLVDVDASVSITERVMGRDPLDAEVSSPIDGDGSVTLQIHSGGSSGELSARECYPLPEKETKKRIIRYPYMSIDRDFGDLPHRWNYKVMTMARF
;
A
#
# COMPACT_ATOMS: atom_id res chain seq x y z
N MET A 1 -2.41 -24.81 -10.60
CA MET A 1 -1.50 -25.13 -9.47
C MET A 1 -1.20 -23.80 -8.80
N LEU A 2 -1.50 -23.63 -7.51
CA LEU A 2 -1.23 -22.37 -6.82
C LEU A 2 0.26 -22.36 -6.45
N ASP A 3 1.00 -21.35 -6.91
CA ASP A 3 2.42 -21.19 -6.57
C ASP A 3 2.55 -20.87 -5.07
N ILE A 4 2.97 -21.87 -4.30
CA ILE A 4 3.29 -21.71 -2.88
C ILE A 4 4.76 -21.30 -2.77
N ILE A 5 5.03 -20.20 -2.09
CA ILE A 5 6.38 -19.77 -1.76
C ILE A 5 6.72 -20.36 -0.40
N SER A 6 7.79 -21.15 -0.33
CA SER A 6 8.14 -21.97 0.83
C SER A 6 8.36 -21.17 2.13
N HIS A 7 8.66 -19.89 2.01
CA HIS A 7 8.83 -18.95 3.11
C HIS A 7 8.40 -17.55 2.67
N VAL A 8 8.02 -16.71 3.62
CA VAL A 8 7.89 -15.28 3.34
C VAL A 8 9.27 -14.72 2.98
N PRO A 9 9.42 -13.95 1.90
CA PRO A 9 10.69 -13.34 1.53
C PRO A 9 11.28 -12.56 2.70
N SER A 10 12.55 -12.82 3.06
CA SER A 10 13.22 -12.21 4.21
C SER A 10 13.31 -10.68 4.14
N ARG A 11 13.15 -10.10 2.94
CA ARG A 11 13.11 -8.65 2.71
C ARG A 11 11.72 -8.02 2.93
N LEU A 12 10.68 -8.81 3.20
CA LEU A 12 9.35 -8.30 3.52
C LEU A 12 9.30 -7.90 5.00
N THR A 13 9.66 -6.65 5.28
CA THR A 13 9.76 -6.13 6.66
C THR A 13 8.52 -5.36 7.12
N LYS A 14 7.61 -5.02 6.19
CA LYS A 14 6.43 -4.21 6.45
C LYS A 14 5.16 -4.85 5.92
N ALA A 15 4.11 -4.82 6.73
CA ALA A 15 2.75 -5.15 6.34
C ALA A 15 1.81 -4.02 6.77
N LEU A 16 1.08 -3.47 5.81
CA LEU A 16 0.14 -2.38 6.02
C LEU A 16 -1.29 -2.86 5.77
N TYR A 17 -2.22 -2.46 6.63
CA TYR A 17 -3.64 -2.67 6.42
C TYR A 17 -4.28 -1.37 5.92
N ILE A 18 -4.88 -1.45 4.73
CA ILE A 18 -5.68 -0.38 4.14
C ILE A 18 -7.15 -0.76 4.33
N PRO A 19 -7.93 0.01 5.10
CA PRO A 19 -9.35 -0.22 5.24
C PRO A 19 -10.06 -0.16 3.89
N LYS A 20 -11.21 -0.84 3.81
CA LYS A 20 -12.08 -0.72 2.65
C LYS A 20 -12.47 0.75 2.49
N HIS A 21 -12.21 1.29 1.31
CA HIS A 21 -12.61 2.61 0.85
C HIS A 21 -13.32 2.47 -0.50
N ASP A 22 -14.07 3.48 -0.87
CA ASP A 22 -14.70 3.66 -2.17
C ASP A 22 -14.63 5.14 -2.58
N ASP A 23 -15.21 5.46 -3.72
CA ASP A 23 -15.20 6.81 -4.30
C ASP A 23 -15.93 7.86 -3.44
N THR A 24 -16.57 7.45 -2.34
CA THR A 24 -17.20 8.35 -1.35
C THR A 24 -16.37 8.56 -0.10
N THR A 25 -15.25 7.83 0.04
CA THR A 25 -14.37 7.89 1.21
C THR A 25 -13.35 9.01 1.06
N SER A 26 -13.58 10.15 1.72
CA SER A 26 -12.65 11.30 1.66
C SER A 26 -11.50 11.22 2.67
N HIS A 27 -11.62 10.43 3.73
CA HIS A 27 -10.57 10.31 4.76
C HIS A 27 -10.48 8.87 5.27
N PHE A 28 -9.27 8.32 5.34
CA PHE A 28 -9.03 7.03 5.98
C PHE A 28 -7.62 6.89 6.55
N ALA A 29 -7.47 6.01 7.54
CA ALA A 29 -6.17 5.70 8.15
C ALA A 29 -5.60 4.39 7.60
N ILE A 30 -4.30 4.36 7.35
CA ILE A 30 -3.53 3.15 7.05
C ILE A 30 -2.80 2.71 8.32
N TYR A 31 -2.88 1.43 8.62
CA TYR A 31 -2.36 0.87 9.87
C TYR A 31 -1.12 0.01 9.62
N ASP A 32 -0.12 0.14 10.49
CA ASP A 32 1.02 -0.78 10.50
C ASP A 32 0.64 -2.04 11.29
N ILE A 33 0.56 -3.17 10.59
CA ILE A 33 0.25 -4.50 11.16
C ILE A 33 1.47 -5.44 11.06
N SER A 34 2.67 -4.89 10.86
CA SER A 34 3.88 -5.68 10.57
C SER A 34 4.19 -6.66 11.68
N LYS A 35 3.97 -6.25 12.94
CA LYS A 35 4.20 -7.09 14.12
C LYS A 35 3.26 -8.30 14.09
N GLU A 36 1.96 -8.07 14.08
CA GLU A 36 0.94 -9.13 14.08
C GLU A 36 1.06 -10.03 12.85
N TYR A 37 1.37 -9.45 11.69
CA TYR A 37 1.63 -10.20 10.48
C TYR A 37 2.83 -11.13 10.66
N SER A 38 3.98 -10.62 11.11
CA SER A 38 5.20 -11.42 11.28
C SER A 38 5.02 -12.55 12.30
N GLU A 39 4.27 -12.31 13.37
CA GLU A 39 4.05 -13.27 14.45
C GLU A 39 3.05 -14.38 14.08
N LYS A 40 2.02 -14.08 13.29
CA LYS A 40 0.91 -15.02 13.00
C LYS A 40 0.86 -15.53 11.57
N VAL A 41 1.12 -14.67 10.59
CA VAL A 41 0.99 -14.99 9.16
C VAL A 41 2.34 -15.33 8.54
N GLY A 42 3.36 -14.53 8.87
CA GLY A 42 4.70 -14.61 8.29
C GLY A 42 5.46 -15.91 8.59
N VAL A 43 4.99 -16.68 9.58
CA VAL A 43 5.53 -17.99 9.95
C VAL A 43 5.06 -19.12 9.02
N HIS A 44 4.06 -18.87 8.17
CA HIS A 44 3.52 -19.87 7.25
C HIS A 44 4.01 -19.65 5.82
N PRO A 45 4.19 -20.72 5.02
CA PRO A 45 4.52 -20.61 3.60
C PRO A 45 3.48 -19.76 2.86
N MET A 46 3.93 -18.73 2.14
CA MET A 46 3.04 -17.80 1.47
C MET A 46 2.20 -18.51 0.41
N GLY A 47 0.87 -18.32 0.47
CA GLY A 47 -0.08 -18.96 -0.43
C GLY A 47 -0.60 -20.33 0.04
N SER A 48 -0.02 -20.91 1.10
CA SER A 48 -0.55 -22.11 1.76
C SER A 48 -1.93 -21.87 2.38
N GLU A 49 -2.64 -22.95 2.72
CA GLU A 49 -3.93 -22.87 3.41
C GLU A 49 -3.79 -22.18 4.78
N SER A 50 -2.81 -22.60 5.59
CA SER A 50 -2.53 -21.97 6.90
C SER A 50 -2.22 -20.48 6.78
N TYR A 51 -1.44 -20.07 5.78
CA TYR A 51 -1.18 -18.66 5.50
C TYR A 51 -2.47 -17.88 5.22
N LYS A 52 -3.37 -18.44 4.39
CA LYS A 52 -4.66 -17.80 4.06
C LYS A 52 -5.58 -17.73 5.27
N VAL A 53 -5.64 -18.80 6.07
CA VAL A 53 -6.47 -18.86 7.29
C VAL A 53 -6.00 -17.81 8.28
N GLU A 54 -4.72 -17.78 8.64
CA GLU A 54 -4.18 -16.81 9.59
C GLU A 54 -4.35 -15.37 9.10
N LEU A 55 -4.14 -15.12 7.80
CA LEU A 55 -4.37 -13.80 7.21
C LEU A 55 -5.84 -13.37 7.35
N CYS A 56 -6.80 -14.28 7.21
CA CYS A 56 -8.22 -14.00 7.42
C CYS A 56 -8.60 -13.83 8.90
N LEU A 57 -7.87 -14.47 9.81
CA LEU A 57 -8.08 -14.39 11.26
C LEU A 57 -7.42 -13.18 11.91
N LEU A 58 -6.51 -12.50 11.22
CA LEU A 58 -5.95 -11.24 11.70
C LEU A 58 -7.07 -10.23 11.99
N ARG A 59 -7.07 -9.71 13.22
CA ARG A 59 -7.97 -8.63 13.62
C ARG A 59 -7.69 -7.42 12.76
N LYS A 60 -8.73 -6.89 12.13
CA LYS A 60 -8.65 -5.65 11.35
C LYS A 60 -8.58 -4.46 12.31
N PRO A 61 -7.52 -3.64 12.25
CA PRO A 61 -7.45 -2.43 13.06
C PRO A 61 -8.52 -1.44 12.60
N SER A 62 -9.05 -0.68 13.55
CA SER A 62 -10.14 0.27 13.34
C SER A 62 -9.90 1.62 14.01
N GLY A 63 -8.80 1.77 14.75
CA GLY A 63 -8.46 2.97 15.52
C GLY A 63 -9.12 3.02 16.90
N TYR A 64 -10.03 2.09 17.20
CA TYR A 64 -10.78 2.08 18.47
C TYR A 64 -10.07 1.29 19.58
N HIS A 65 -9.12 0.42 19.24
CA HIS A 65 -8.45 -0.43 20.21
C HIS A 65 -7.06 0.08 20.54
N ALA A 66 -6.65 -0.09 21.80
CA ALA A 66 -5.27 0.11 22.21
C ALA A 66 -4.34 -0.79 21.36
N GLY A 67 -3.38 -0.18 20.66
CA GLY A 67 -2.49 -0.86 19.72
C GLY A 67 -2.85 -0.72 18.24
N ASP A 68 -3.99 -0.10 17.90
CA ASP A 68 -4.30 0.29 16.51
C ASP A 68 -3.39 1.46 16.09
N ASN A 69 -2.20 1.13 15.60
CA ASN A 69 -1.20 2.12 15.20
C ASN A 69 -1.49 2.62 13.77
N ALA A 70 -2.34 3.64 13.67
CA ALA A 70 -2.50 4.40 12.43
C ALA A 70 -1.16 5.04 12.07
N ARG A 71 -0.51 4.52 11.03
CA ARG A 71 0.79 4.98 10.58
C ARG A 71 0.67 6.12 9.59
N PHE A 72 -0.35 6.09 8.74
CA PHE A 72 -0.62 7.16 7.78
C PHE A 72 -2.08 7.58 7.86
N LEU A 73 -2.32 8.88 7.68
CA LEU A 73 -3.64 9.46 7.44
C LEU A 73 -3.69 9.84 5.96
N VAL A 74 -4.78 9.48 5.29
CA VAL A 74 -4.98 9.76 3.87
C VAL A 74 -6.22 10.61 3.74
N ASP A 75 -6.08 11.76 3.10
CA ASP A 75 -7.19 12.62 2.70
C ASP A 75 -7.28 12.66 1.17
N VAL A 76 -8.50 12.51 0.65
CA VAL A 76 -8.81 12.41 -0.78
C VAL A 76 -9.78 13.53 -1.13
N ASP A 77 -9.32 14.50 -1.92
CA ASP A 77 -10.11 15.59 -2.49
C ASP A 77 -9.91 15.67 -4.03
N ALA A 78 -9.65 16.84 -4.63
CA ALA A 78 -9.08 16.98 -5.97
C ALA A 78 -7.65 16.39 -6.10
N SER A 79 -6.98 16.14 -4.97
CA SER A 79 -5.65 15.57 -4.78
C SER A 79 -5.68 14.52 -3.65
N VAL A 80 -4.62 13.72 -3.51
CA VAL A 80 -4.49 12.80 -2.37
C VAL A 80 -3.33 13.25 -1.49
N SER A 81 -3.62 13.62 -0.24
CA SER A 81 -2.58 13.90 0.75
C SER A 81 -2.39 12.69 1.68
N ILE A 82 -1.14 12.42 2.06
CA ILE A 82 -0.76 11.34 2.95
C ILE A 82 0.17 11.91 4.01
N THR A 83 -0.27 11.89 5.27
CA THR A 83 0.52 12.32 6.41
C THR A 83 0.96 11.13 7.24
N GLU A 84 2.28 10.97 7.43
CA GLU A 84 2.81 9.95 8.33
C GLU A 84 2.74 10.41 9.79
N ARG A 85 2.17 9.57 10.65
CA ARG A 85 2.19 9.78 12.11
C ARG A 85 3.45 9.14 12.70
N VAL A 86 4.40 9.98 13.09
CA VAL A 86 5.59 9.57 13.83
C VAL A 86 5.62 10.29 15.17
N MET A 87 5.59 9.53 16.26
CA MET A 87 5.74 10.11 17.60
C MET A 87 7.16 10.67 17.76
N GLY A 88 7.28 11.97 18.05
CA GLY A 88 8.56 12.63 18.36
C GLY A 88 9.41 13.03 17.15
N ARG A 89 8.84 13.09 15.94
CA ARG A 89 9.48 13.68 14.75
C ARG A 89 8.49 14.58 14.03
N ASP A 90 9.00 15.50 13.22
CA ASP A 90 8.15 16.27 12.30
C ASP A 90 7.44 15.30 11.34
N PRO A 91 6.13 15.47 11.11
CA PRO A 91 5.38 14.63 10.21
C PRO A 91 5.98 14.70 8.80
N LEU A 92 6.01 13.54 8.12
CA LEU A 92 6.33 13.46 6.71
C LEU A 92 5.00 13.59 5.95
N ASP A 93 4.87 14.65 5.17
CA ASP A 93 3.69 14.90 4.36
C ASP A 93 4.03 14.60 2.90
N ALA A 94 3.18 13.82 2.24
CA ALA A 94 3.26 13.59 0.80
C ALA A 94 1.96 14.04 0.17
N GLU A 95 2.05 14.78 -0.92
CA GLU A 95 0.91 15.17 -1.74
C GLU A 95 1.04 14.49 -3.11
N VAL A 96 -0.05 13.85 -3.52
CA VAL A 96 -0.15 13.13 -4.78
C VAL A 96 -1.20 13.82 -5.62
N SER A 97 -0.73 14.55 -6.63
CA SER A 97 -1.59 15.10 -7.67
C SER A 97 -1.63 14.13 -8.84
N SER A 98 -2.80 13.57 -9.16
CA SER A 98 -2.98 12.88 -10.44
C SER A 98 -2.96 13.91 -11.56
N PRO A 99 -2.23 13.69 -12.67
CA PRO A 99 -2.55 14.43 -13.87
C PRO A 99 -3.97 14.04 -14.28
N ILE A 100 -4.81 15.06 -14.41
CA ILE A 100 -6.25 14.92 -14.70
C ILE A 100 -6.48 14.39 -16.13
N ASP A 101 -5.44 14.32 -16.96
CA ASP A 101 -5.44 13.63 -18.27
C ASP A 101 -4.01 13.18 -18.60
N GLY A 102 -3.76 11.88 -18.85
CA GLY A 102 -2.44 11.40 -19.27
C GLY A 102 -2.19 9.88 -19.19
N ASP A 103 -1.01 9.47 -19.69
CA ASP A 103 -0.36 8.13 -19.85
C ASP A 103 -0.30 7.22 -18.60
N GLY A 104 -1.16 7.42 -17.58
CA GLY A 104 -1.12 6.66 -16.33
C GLY A 104 0.15 6.92 -15.49
N SER A 105 0.91 7.98 -15.81
CA SER A 105 2.02 8.48 -14.99
C SER A 105 1.50 9.48 -13.97
N VAL A 106 1.97 9.42 -12.73
CA VAL A 106 1.59 10.28 -11.61
C VAL A 106 2.85 10.86 -10.99
N THR A 107 2.83 12.15 -10.68
CA THR A 107 3.90 12.81 -9.93
C THR A 107 3.53 12.84 -8.44
N LEU A 108 4.45 12.36 -7.59
CA LEU A 108 4.32 12.41 -6.13
C LEU A 108 5.24 13.52 -5.61
N GLN A 109 4.70 14.50 -4.90
CA GLN A 109 5.48 15.48 -4.16
C GLN A 109 5.62 15.04 -2.70
N ILE A 110 6.85 15.04 -2.19
CA ILE A 110 7.16 14.61 -0.83
C ILE A 110 7.79 15.79 -0.10
N HIS A 111 7.20 16.17 1.03
CA HIS A 111 7.64 17.25 1.89
C HIS A 111 8.15 16.68 3.23
N SER A 112 9.43 16.91 3.55
CA SER A 112 10.04 16.47 4.80
C SER A 112 10.94 17.54 5.40
N GLY A 113 10.60 18.08 6.58
CA GLY A 113 11.50 18.89 7.41
C GLY A 113 12.24 20.02 6.69
N GLY A 114 11.61 20.66 5.69
CA GLY A 114 12.19 21.73 4.86
C GLY A 114 12.75 21.31 3.49
N SER A 115 12.79 20.01 3.18
CA SER A 115 13.13 19.48 1.86
C SER A 115 11.87 19.07 1.10
N SER A 116 11.83 19.37 -0.20
CA SER A 116 10.81 18.90 -1.13
C SER A 116 11.47 18.01 -2.18
N GLY A 117 10.88 16.85 -2.45
CA GLY A 117 11.33 15.92 -3.48
C GLY A 117 10.19 15.50 -4.37
N GLU A 118 10.50 15.22 -5.63
CA GLU A 118 9.53 14.74 -6.61
C GLU A 118 9.82 13.29 -6.99
N LEU A 119 8.79 12.46 -7.09
CA LEU A 119 8.89 11.10 -7.61
C LEU A 119 7.95 10.93 -8.81
N SER A 120 8.44 10.25 -9.84
CA SER A 120 7.58 9.80 -10.92
C SER A 120 7.13 8.38 -10.65
N ALA A 121 5.82 8.17 -10.66
CA ALA A 121 5.21 6.86 -10.57
C ALA A 121 4.44 6.56 -11.85
N ARG A 122 4.37 5.29 -12.24
CA ARG A 122 3.60 4.83 -13.39
C ARG A 122 2.75 3.65 -13.03
N GLU A 123 1.48 3.72 -13.39
CA GLU A 123 0.57 2.57 -13.31
C GLU A 123 0.92 1.56 -14.42
N CYS A 124 0.89 0.28 -14.08
CA CYS A 124 1.13 -0.81 -15.00
C CYS A 124 0.24 -2.01 -14.66
N TYR A 125 -0.11 -2.81 -15.66
CA TYR A 125 -0.98 -3.98 -15.50
C TYR A 125 -0.30 -5.24 -16.04
N PRO A 126 0.79 -5.71 -15.38
CA PRO A 126 1.53 -6.89 -15.82
C PRO A 126 0.73 -8.20 -15.68
N LEU A 127 -0.38 -8.19 -14.94
CA LEU A 127 -1.27 -9.34 -14.84
C LEU A 127 -2.47 -9.18 -15.79
N PRO A 128 -2.92 -10.27 -16.44
CA PRO A 128 -4.09 -10.24 -17.29
C PRO A 128 -5.33 -9.83 -16.48
N GLU A 129 -6.21 -9.07 -17.13
CA GLU A 129 -7.47 -8.65 -16.55
C GLU A 129 -8.35 -9.85 -16.25
N LYS A 130 -9.14 -9.75 -15.17
CA LYS A 130 -10.13 -10.77 -14.83
C LYS A 130 -11.53 -10.23 -15.08
N GLU A 131 -12.20 -10.79 -16.08
CA GLU A 131 -13.61 -10.51 -16.30
C GLU A 131 -14.49 -11.20 -15.26
N THR A 132 -15.42 -10.45 -14.69
CA THR A 132 -16.50 -10.98 -13.86
C THR A 132 -17.83 -10.50 -14.42
N LYS A 133 -18.93 -11.19 -14.08
CA LYS A 133 -20.29 -10.82 -14.55
C LYS A 133 -20.70 -9.36 -14.27
N LYS A 134 -20.03 -8.69 -13.33
CA LYS A 134 -20.35 -7.32 -12.91
C LYS A 134 -19.32 -6.28 -13.36
N ARG A 135 -18.06 -6.68 -13.58
CA ARG A 135 -16.96 -5.76 -13.88
C ARG A 135 -15.72 -6.46 -14.40
N ILE A 136 -14.89 -5.72 -15.12
CA ILE A 136 -13.51 -6.07 -15.41
C ILE A 136 -12.67 -5.70 -14.18
N ILE A 137 -11.88 -6.65 -13.68
CA ILE A 137 -10.93 -6.42 -12.59
C ILE A 137 -9.54 -6.29 -13.21
N ARG A 138 -9.00 -5.08 -13.17
CA ARG A 138 -7.58 -4.82 -13.43
C ARG A 138 -6.80 -4.99 -12.13
N TYR A 139 -5.59 -5.51 -12.23
CA TYR A 139 -4.68 -5.65 -11.09
C TYR A 139 -3.62 -4.56 -11.20
N PRO A 140 -3.85 -3.37 -10.64
CA PRO A 140 -2.90 -2.27 -10.75
C PRO A 140 -1.60 -2.62 -10.02
N TYR A 141 -0.50 -2.50 -10.73
CA TYR A 141 0.83 -2.39 -10.18
C TYR A 141 1.30 -0.97 -10.42
N MET A 142 2.16 -0.48 -9.55
CA MET A 142 2.69 0.86 -9.72
C MET A 142 4.20 0.76 -9.53
N SER A 143 4.93 1.33 -10.49
CA SER A 143 6.39 1.40 -10.44
C SER A 143 6.76 2.84 -10.13
N ILE A 144 7.56 3.04 -9.08
CA ILE A 144 8.13 4.35 -8.75
C ILE A 144 9.57 4.35 -9.24
N ASP A 145 9.90 5.34 -10.06
CA ASP A 145 11.26 5.69 -10.39
C ASP A 145 11.67 6.87 -9.49
N ARG A 146 12.80 6.69 -8.79
CA ARG A 146 13.30 7.63 -7.80
C ARG A 146 14.66 8.15 -8.26
N ASP A 147 14.71 9.42 -8.64
CA ASP A 147 15.96 10.15 -8.90
C ASP A 147 16.41 10.83 -7.60
N PHE A 148 17.06 10.09 -6.71
CA PHE A 148 17.96 10.72 -5.75
C PHE A 148 19.35 10.68 -6.40
N GLY A 149 20.01 11.82 -6.49
CA GLY A 149 21.37 11.92 -7.05
C GLY A 149 22.23 10.74 -6.60
N ASP A 150 22.82 10.07 -7.60
CA ASP A 150 23.53 8.79 -7.58
C ASP A 150 22.68 7.50 -7.51
N LEU A 151 22.43 7.00 -8.74
CA LEU A 151 21.94 5.69 -9.20
C LEU A 151 20.39 5.50 -9.27
N PRO A 152 19.86 5.14 -10.46
CA PRO A 152 18.43 4.85 -10.63
C PRO A 152 18.09 3.53 -9.94
N HIS A 153 17.34 3.63 -8.83
CA HIS A 153 16.77 2.47 -8.16
C HIS A 153 15.27 2.40 -8.47
N ARG A 154 14.89 1.45 -9.34
CA ARG A 154 13.49 1.17 -9.66
C ARG A 154 12.89 0.21 -8.65
N TRP A 155 11.86 0.65 -7.94
CA TRP A 155 11.14 -0.17 -6.97
C TRP A 155 9.77 -0.55 -7.53
N ASN A 156 9.51 -1.85 -7.66
CA ASN A 156 8.19 -2.36 -8.04
C ASN A 156 7.46 -2.78 -6.76
N TYR A 157 6.30 -2.18 -6.49
CA TYR A 157 5.44 -2.55 -5.38
C TYR A 157 4.11 -3.09 -5.91
N LYS A 158 3.58 -4.06 -5.17
CA LYS A 158 2.25 -4.61 -5.41
C LYS A 158 1.31 -4.00 -4.39
N VAL A 159 0.34 -3.22 -4.83
CA VAL A 159 -0.76 -2.78 -3.97
C VAL A 159 -1.74 -3.93 -3.84
N MET A 160 -1.67 -4.69 -2.73
CA MET A 160 -2.66 -5.72 -2.45
C MET A 160 -3.89 -5.09 -1.79
N THR A 161 -4.85 -4.67 -2.60
CA THR A 161 -6.20 -4.37 -2.10
C THR A 161 -6.91 -5.71 -1.87
N MET A 162 -7.16 -6.06 -0.60
CA MET A 162 -7.96 -7.25 -0.28
C MET A 162 -9.44 -7.00 -0.68
N ALA A 163 -9.77 -7.31 -1.94
CA ALA A 163 -11.16 -7.52 -2.33
C ALA A 163 -11.67 -8.81 -1.65
N ARG A 164 -12.77 -8.72 -0.92
CA ARG A 164 -13.52 -9.90 -0.49
C ARG A 164 -13.92 -10.72 -1.73
N PHE A 165 -13.68 -12.04 -1.67
CA PHE A 165 -14.37 -13.02 -2.49
C PHE A 165 -15.82 -13.14 -2.04
#